data_AF-A0A850P2G4-F1
#
_entry.id   AF-A0A850P2G4-F1
#
_cell.length_a   1.000
_cell.length_b   1.000
_cell.length_c   1.000
_cell.angle_alpha   90.00
_cell.angle_beta   90.00
_cell.angle_gamma   90.00
#
_symmetry.space_group_name_H-M   'P 1'
#
loop_
_entity.id
_entity.type
_entity.pdbx_description
1 polymer ?
#
loop_
_entity_poly.entity_id
_entity_poly.type
_entity_poly.pdbx_seq_one_letter_code
_entity_poly.pdbx_strand_id
1 'polypeptide(L)'
;MHIATIPSGAPFLDTLAAVWLAAPDDPGDGLILLPTRRAARALGEAFLRVTQGRPLLLPRIAAIGGLDDESLALGSGFGADVLALPPAVEP
;
A
#
# COMPACT_ATOMS: atom_id res chain seq x y z
N MET A 1 -19.27 12.38 -2.86
CA MET A 1 -18.29 11.80 -3.80
C MET A 1 -17.15 12.80 -3.94
N HIS A 2 -15.95 12.48 -3.45
CA HIS A 2 -14.79 13.37 -3.54
C HIS A 2 -14.00 13.00 -4.80
N ILE A 3 -13.74 13.98 -5.66
CA ILE A 3 -12.91 13.80 -6.86
C ILE A 3 -11.70 14.71 -6.69
N ALA A 4 -10.51 14.14 -6.80
CA ALA A 4 -9.26 14.87 -6.82
C ALA A 4 -8.57 14.69 -8.18
N THR A 5 -7.89 15.73 -8.64
CA THR A 5 -7.17 15.74 -9.92
C THR A 5 -5.68 15.89 -9.67
N ILE A 6 -4.87 15.05 -10.31
CA ILE A 6 -3.41 15.16 -10.32
C ILE A 6 -2.98 15.80 -11.65
N PRO A 7 -2.19 16.90 -11.63
CA PRO A 7 -1.71 17.53 -12.85
C PRO A 7 -0.91 16.57 -13.74
N SER A 8 -1.08 16.70 -15.05
CA SER A 8 -0.25 15.98 -16.02
C SER A 8 1.23 16.38 -15.87
N GLY A 9 2.13 15.41 -15.80
CA GLY A 9 3.56 15.64 -15.64
C GLY A 9 4.02 15.70 -14.18
N ALA A 10 3.11 15.77 -13.21
CA ALA A 10 3.47 15.60 -11.80
C ALA A 10 3.87 14.13 -11.54
N PRO A 11 4.81 13.87 -10.60
CA PRO A 11 5.14 12.51 -10.17
C PRO A 11 3.92 11.92 -9.46
N PHE A 12 3.15 11.11 -10.19
CA PHE A 12 1.81 10.68 -9.78
C PHE A 12 1.78 10.05 -8.39
N LEU A 13 2.69 9.10 -8.11
CA LEU A 13 2.69 8.37 -6.83
C LEU A 13 3.10 9.26 -5.64
N ASP A 14 4.09 10.14 -5.83
CA ASP A 14 4.50 11.08 -4.78
C ASP A 14 3.38 12.11 -4.51
N THR A 15 2.71 12.57 -5.58
CA THR A 15 1.57 13.48 -5.47
C THR A 15 0.38 12.82 -4.78
N LEU A 16 0.06 11.57 -5.12
CA LEU A 16 -0.99 10.79 -4.49
C LEU A 16 -0.70 10.58 -2.99
N ALA A 17 0.52 10.19 -2.63
CA ALA A 17 0.91 10.02 -1.24
C ALA A 17 0.79 11.34 -0.45
N ALA A 18 1.22 12.47 -1.02
CA ALA A 18 1.09 13.78 -0.37
C ALA A 18 -0.38 14.19 -0.17
N VAL A 19 -1.23 13.98 -1.17
CA VAL A 19 -2.67 14.27 -1.08
C VAL A 19 -3.35 13.37 -0.05
N TRP A 20 -3.02 12.07 -0.01
CA TRP A 20 -3.56 11.13 0.96
C TRP A 20 -3.22 11.53 2.40
N LEU A 21 -1.95 11.90 2.66
CA LEU A 21 -1.50 12.33 3.98
C LEU A 21 -2.04 13.69 4.42
N ALA A 22 -2.53 14.51 3.49
CA ALA A 22 -3.15 15.79 3.77
C ALA A 22 -4.65 15.70 4.07
N ALA A 23 -5.26 14.52 3.89
CA ALA A 23 -6.64 14.28 4.26
C ALA A 23 -6.84 14.41 5.79
N PRO A 24 -8.00 14.85 6.26
CA PRO A 24 -8.26 15.05 7.69
C PRO A 24 -8.42 13.73 8.48
N ASP A 25 -8.66 12.62 7.78
CA ASP A 25 -8.86 11.30 8.36
C ASP A 25 -7.53 10.61 8.69
N ASP A 26 -7.57 9.52 9.46
CA ASP A 26 -6.38 8.72 9.76
C ASP A 26 -5.79 8.15 8.46
N PRO A 27 -4.54 8.48 8.08
CA PRO A 27 -3.94 7.99 6.85
C PRO A 27 -3.77 6.47 6.80
N GLY A 28 -3.79 5.79 7.95
CA GLY A 28 -3.75 4.32 8.03
C GLY A 28 -5.10 3.66 7.77
N ASP A 29 -6.21 4.38 7.93
CA ASP A 29 -7.56 3.84 7.76
C ASP A 29 -8.05 4.07 6.32
N GLY A 30 -7.75 3.11 5.43
CA GLY A 30 -8.24 3.15 4.07
C GLY A 30 -7.68 2.10 3.12
N LEU A 31 -8.20 2.10 1.90
CA LEU A 31 -7.79 1.22 0.81
C LEU A 31 -7.45 2.03 -0.44
N ILE A 32 -6.22 1.90 -0.93
CA ILE A 32 -5.78 2.46 -2.20
C ILE A 32 -5.69 1.35 -3.23
N LEU A 33 -6.51 1.46 -4.28
CA LEU A 33 -6.50 0.54 -5.43
C LEU A 33 -5.69 1.14 -6.58
N LEU A 34 -4.75 0.37 -7.12
CA LEU A 34 -3.87 0.80 -8.20
C LEU A 34 -3.97 -0.13 -9.42
N PRO A 35 -3.69 0.35 -10.64
CA PRO A 35 -3.85 -0.47 -11.84
C PRO A 35 -2.92 -1.69 -11.86
N THR A 36 -1.70 -1.55 -11.33
CA THR A 36 -0.64 -2.58 -11.45
C THR A 36 0.06 -2.86 -10.12
N ARG A 37 0.61 -4.08 -9.98
CA ARG A 37 1.43 -4.48 -8.81
C ARG A 37 2.68 -3.61 -8.66
N ARG A 38 3.26 -3.15 -9.77
CA ARG A 38 4.42 -2.25 -9.77
C ARG A 38 4.06 -0.92 -9.12
N ALA A 39 2.91 -0.33 -9.46
CA ALA A 39 2.45 0.90 -8.83
C ALA A 39 2.20 0.71 -7.33
N ALA A 40 1.59 -0.41 -6.93
CA ALA A 40 1.34 -0.73 -5.52
C ALA A 40 2.64 -0.80 -4.70
N ARG A 41 3.67 -1.49 -5.22
CA ARG A 41 4.99 -1.55 -4.56
C ARG A 41 5.65 -0.18 -4.49
N ALA A 42 5.62 0.58 -5.59
CA ALA A 42 6.26 1.90 -5.67
C ALA A 42 5.55 2.96 -4.80
N LEU A 43 4.27 2.79 -4.48
CA LEU A 43 3.55 3.73 -3.61
C LEU A 43 4.07 3.69 -2.17
N GLY A 44 4.48 2.53 -1.66
CA GLY A 44 5.11 2.45 -0.33
C GLY A 44 6.39 3.29 -0.25
N GLU A 45 7.23 3.24 -1.29
CA GLU A 45 8.42 4.08 -1.38
C GLU A 45 8.08 5.58 -1.51
N ALA A 46 7.00 5.91 -2.23
CA ALA A 46 6.52 7.28 -2.36
C ALA A 46 6.09 7.86 -1.00
N PHE A 47 5.40 7.07 -0.18
CA PHE A 47 5.11 7.48 1.21
C PHE A 47 6.39 7.75 2.00
N LEU A 48 7.40 6.88 1.92
CA LEU A 48 8.68 7.10 2.61
C LEU A 48 9.39 8.38 2.14
N ARG A 49 9.40 8.66 0.83
CA ARG A 49 9.96 9.90 0.28
C ARG A 49 9.19 11.12 0.80
N VAL A 50 7.87 11.10 0.76
CA VAL A 50 7.04 12.23 1.20
C VAL A 50 7.12 12.46 2.72
N THR A 51 7.18 11.39 3.52
CA THR A 51 7.29 11.52 4.99
C THR A 51 8.70 11.80 5.48
N GLN A 52 9.70 11.77 4.59
CA GLN A 52 11.12 11.88 4.91
C GLN A 52 11.56 10.77 5.89
N GLY A 53 11.08 9.55 5.67
CA GLY A 53 11.40 8.39 6.48
C GLY A 53 10.74 8.35 7.87
N ARG A 54 9.84 9.29 8.20
CA ARG A 54 9.08 9.23 9.45
C ARG A 54 8.16 8.00 9.46
N PRO A 55 8.11 7.26 10.58
CA PRO A 55 7.23 6.10 10.72
C PRO A 55 5.77 6.55 10.64
N LEU A 56 4.97 5.75 9.94
CA LEU A 56 3.59 6.02 9.54
C LEU A 56 2.86 4.69 9.43
N LEU A 57 1.62 4.64 9.92
CA LEU A 57 0.70 3.55 9.56
C LEU A 57 0.20 3.80 8.13
N LEU A 58 0.47 2.84 7.25
CA LEU A 58 0.07 2.93 5.84
C LEU A 58 -1.35 2.39 5.65
N PRO A 59 -2.11 2.96 4.70
CA PRO A 59 -3.37 2.36 4.29
C PRO A 59 -3.11 1.01 3.62
N ARG A 60 -4.15 0.20 3.46
CA ARG A 60 -4.07 -1.01 2.64
C ARG A 60 -3.84 -0.60 1.18
N ILE A 61 -2.81 -1.15 0.55
CA ILE A 61 -2.48 -0.86 -0.87
C ILE A 61 -2.65 -2.16 -1.66
N ALA A 62 -3.51 -2.14 -2.68
CA ALA A 62 -3.77 -3.31 -3.52
C ALA A 62 -3.77 -2.95 -5.01
N ALA A 63 -3.39 -3.90 -5.86
CA ALA A 63 -3.39 -3.74 -7.31
C ALA A 63 -4.58 -4.49 -7.92
N ILE A 64 -5.33 -3.84 -8.82
CA ILE A 64 -6.53 -4.40 -9.47
C ILE A 64 -6.17 -5.64 -10.30
N GLY A 65 -5.12 -5.57 -11.13
CA GLY A 65 -4.61 -6.72 -11.90
C GLY A 65 -3.80 -7.74 -11.07
N GLY A 66 -3.81 -7.62 -9.75
CA GLY A 66 -3.25 -8.60 -8.81
C GLY A 66 -4.29 -9.14 -7.84
N LEU A 67 -5.58 -8.90 -8.09
CA LEU A 67 -6.70 -9.48 -7.34
C LEU A 67 -6.98 -10.89 -7.88
N ASP A 68 -5.97 -11.76 -7.85
CA ASP A 68 -6.20 -13.20 -7.89
C ASP A 68 -6.44 -13.63 -6.43
N ASP A 69 -7.38 -14.54 -6.15
CA ASP A 69 -7.80 -14.91 -4.78
C ASP A 69 -6.60 -15.30 -3.87
N GLU A 70 -5.52 -15.83 -4.47
CA GLU A 70 -4.27 -16.22 -3.80
C GLU A 70 -3.38 -15.03 -3.39
N SER A 71 -3.44 -13.91 -4.12
CA SER A 71 -2.58 -12.74 -3.87
C SER A 71 -3.10 -11.87 -2.72
N LEU A 72 -4.41 -11.87 -2.48
CA LEU A 72 -5.03 -11.26 -1.31
C LEU A 72 -4.67 -12.00 -0.01
N ALA A 73 -4.41 -13.31 -0.09
CA ALA A 73 -3.98 -14.11 1.06
C ALA A 73 -2.58 -13.72 1.55
N LEU A 74 -1.63 -13.45 0.66
CA LEU A 74 -0.29 -12.97 1.04
C LEU A 74 -0.27 -11.50 1.51
N GLY A 75 -1.19 -10.67 1.02
CA GLY A 75 -1.35 -9.28 1.47
C GLY A 75 -2.05 -9.15 2.83
N SER A 76 -2.70 -10.22 3.32
CA SER A 76 -3.25 -10.33 4.67
C SER A 76 -2.24 -10.87 5.70
N GLY A 77 -0.94 -10.81 5.39
CA GLY A 77 0.16 -11.13 6.30
C GLY A 77 0.35 -12.62 6.58
N PHE A 78 -0.71 -13.44 6.60
CA PHE A 78 -0.62 -14.87 6.85
C PHE A 78 -1.79 -15.57 6.14
N GLY A 79 -1.56 -16.08 4.92
CA GLY A 79 -2.45 -17.10 4.36
C GLY A 79 -2.41 -18.36 5.23
N ALA A 80 -3.49 -19.13 5.25
CA ALA A 80 -3.66 -20.31 6.12
C ALA A 80 -2.52 -21.36 6.04
N ASP A 81 -1.69 -21.31 4.99
CA ASP A 81 -0.55 -22.20 4.77
C ASP A 81 0.77 -21.73 5.43
N VAL A 82 0.84 -20.49 5.94
CA VAL A 82 1.95 -20.03 6.80
C VAL A 82 1.84 -20.61 8.22
N LEU A 83 0.67 -21.13 8.60
CA LEU A 83 0.49 -21.86 9.87
C LEU A 83 1.05 -23.29 9.81
N ALA A 84 1.50 -23.76 8.64
CA ALA A 84 2.16 -25.06 8.45
C ALA A 84 3.70 -24.94 8.42
N LEU A 85 4.27 -23.90 9.03
CA LEU A 85 5.72 -23.77 9.14
C LEU A 85 6.30 -24.92 10.01
N PRO A 86 7.43 -25.53 9.60
CA PRO A 86 8.16 -26.46 10.45
C PRO A 86 8.60 -25.75 11.76
N PRO A 87 8.78 -26.50 12.86
CA PRO A 87 9.11 -25.93 14.16
C PRO A 87 10.41 -25.10 14.08
N ALA A 88 10.48 -24.04 14.91
CA ALA A 88 11.64 -23.18 14.99
C ALA A 88 12.91 -24.00 15.31
N VAL A 89 14.01 -23.68 14.63
CA VAL A 89 15.34 -24.23 14.96
C VAL A 89 15.82 -23.53 16.23
N GLU A 90 16.22 -24.29 17.24
CA GLU A 90 16.83 -23.74 18.46
C GLU A 90 18.21 -23.12 18.16
N PRO A 91 18.66 -22.11 18.93
CA PRO A 91 19.88 -21.35 18.66
C PRO A 91 21.17 -22.19 18.68
#